data_AF-A0A7V9PZQ0-F1
#
_entry.id   AF-A0A7V9PZQ0-F1
#
_cell.length_a   1.000
_cell.length_b   1.000
_cell.length_c   1.000
_cell.angle_alpha   90.00
_cell.angle_beta   90.00
_cell.angle_gamma   90.00
#
_symmetry.space_group_name_H-M   'P 1'
#
loop_
_entity.id
_entity.type
_entity.pdbx_description
1 polymer ?
#
loop_
_entity_poly.entity_id
_entity_poly.type
_entity_poly.pdbx_seq_one_letter_code
_entity_poly.pdbx_strand_id
1 'polypeptide(L)'
;MEAAEQRQYAVSLFNRTWDLLELSERTPEQIDEMIHIAHASCYHWGQVGAPANGARGEWQCARVYATLGQPEPALWHARRCLEIVEAGGEGLEDWDLPSAQQALAHALSPPVTAMKPVAGPGSRKKAPRASRTPMTAS
;
A
#
# COMPACT_ATOMS: atom_id res chain seq x y z
N MET A 1 -9.78 7.55 19.97
CA MET A 1 -10.02 6.30 19.21
C MET A 1 -9.29 5.21 19.94
N GLU A 2 -9.99 4.15 20.29
CA GLU A 2 -9.44 3.05 21.08
C GLU A 2 -8.42 2.24 20.27
N ALA A 3 -7.46 1.58 20.93
CA ALA A 3 -6.39 0.86 20.23
C ALA A 3 -6.93 -0.27 19.31
N ALA A 4 -8.03 -0.90 19.71
CA ALA A 4 -8.72 -1.90 18.91
C ALA A 4 -9.35 -1.32 17.63
N GLU A 5 -9.96 -0.13 17.73
CA GLU A 5 -10.53 0.58 16.58
C GLU A 5 -9.45 1.01 15.60
N GLN A 6 -8.34 1.56 16.11
CA GLN A 6 -7.17 1.92 15.30
C GLN A 6 -6.68 0.72 14.48
N ARG A 7 -6.52 -0.44 15.12
CA ARG A 7 -6.07 -1.67 14.45
C ARG A 7 -7.08 -2.15 13.41
N GLN A 8 -8.38 -2.08 13.71
CA GLN A 8 -9.43 -2.46 12.77
C GLN A 8 -9.44 -1.55 11.53
N TYR A 9 -9.29 -0.24 11.70
CA TYR A 9 -9.16 0.68 10.57
C TYR A 9 -7.89 0.41 9.77
N ALA A 10 -6.76 0.22 10.43
CA ALA A 10 -5.48 -0.08 9.77
C ALA A 10 -5.61 -1.29 8.83
N VAL A 11 -6.18 -2.40 9.32
CA VAL A 11 -6.39 -3.64 8.56
C VAL A 11 -7.40 -3.45 7.43
N SER A 12 -8.55 -2.85 7.71
CA SER A 12 -9.64 -2.73 6.72
C SER A 12 -9.22 -1.84 5.54
N LEU A 13 -8.57 -0.72 5.82
CA LEU A 13 -8.05 0.20 4.81
C LEU A 13 -6.88 -0.40 4.03
N PHE A 14 -5.99 -1.16 4.68
CA PHE A 14 -4.91 -1.88 4.00
C PHE A 14 -5.44 -2.87 2.95
N ASN A 15 -6.44 -3.65 3.33
CA ASN A 15 -7.06 -4.64 2.44
C ASN A 15 -7.86 -3.95 1.32
N ARG A 16 -8.57 -2.86 1.61
CA ARG A 16 -9.29 -2.08 0.60
C ARG A 16 -8.35 -1.42 -0.41
N THR A 17 -7.20 -0.92 0.03
CA THR A 17 -6.14 -0.39 -0.87
C THR A 17 -5.73 -1.43 -1.88
N TRP A 18 -5.55 -2.67 -1.43
CA TRP A 18 -5.22 -3.77 -2.31
C TRP A 18 -6.34 -4.13 -3.29
N ASP A 19 -7.60 -4.15 -2.86
CA ASP A 19 -8.73 -4.38 -3.76
C ASP A 19 -8.73 -3.35 -4.91
N LEU A 20 -8.35 -2.09 -4.61
CA LEU A 20 -8.15 -1.06 -5.62
C LEU A 20 -6.91 -1.34 -6.48
N LEU A 21 -5.77 -1.72 -5.89
CA LEU A 21 -4.53 -2.10 -6.61
C LEU A 21 -4.68 -3.31 -7.54
N GLU A 22 -5.69 -4.15 -7.34
CA GLU A 22 -5.99 -5.29 -8.21
C GLU A 22 -6.87 -4.96 -9.41
N LEU A 23 -7.51 -3.77 -9.41
CA LEU A 23 -8.30 -3.33 -10.56
C LEU A 23 -7.41 -3.15 -11.79
N SER A 24 -7.83 -3.73 -12.92
CA SER A 24 -7.15 -3.56 -14.21
C SER A 24 -7.26 -2.14 -14.75
N GLU A 25 -8.19 -1.34 -14.23
CA GLU A 25 -8.39 0.07 -14.53
C GLU A 25 -9.06 0.76 -13.33
N ARG A 26 -8.78 2.05 -13.14
CA ARG A 26 -9.32 2.84 -12.02
C ARG A 26 -9.90 4.15 -12.55
N THR A 27 -11.02 4.58 -11.96
CA THR A 27 -11.54 5.94 -12.17
C THR A 27 -10.71 6.94 -11.35
N PRO A 28 -10.78 8.26 -11.66
CA PRO A 28 -10.12 9.29 -10.85
C PRO A 28 -10.50 9.20 -9.36
N GLU A 29 -11.78 8.98 -9.05
CA GLU A 29 -12.26 8.89 -7.67
C GLU A 29 -11.71 7.65 -6.94
N GLN A 30 -11.51 6.54 -7.66
CA GLN A 30 -10.87 5.35 -7.12
C GLN A 30 -9.37 5.53 -6.92
N ILE A 31 -8.71 6.34 -7.75
CA ILE A 31 -7.31 6.72 -7.55
C ILE A 31 -7.18 7.57 -6.28
N ASP A 32 -8.04 8.58 -6.13
CA ASP A 32 -8.08 9.43 -4.94
C ASP A 32 -8.39 8.61 -3.68
N GLU A 33 -9.41 7.73 -3.73
CA GLU A 33 -9.73 6.81 -2.64
C GLU A 33 -8.50 5.99 -2.27
N MET A 34 -7.85 5.33 -3.24
CA MET A 34 -6.68 4.47 -3.03
C MET A 34 -5.53 5.20 -2.35
N ILE A 35 -5.24 6.44 -2.75
CA ILE A 35 -4.20 7.25 -2.10
C ILE A 35 -4.59 7.53 -0.65
N HIS A 36 -5.79 8.06 -0.41
CA HIS A 36 -6.23 8.45 0.93
C HIS A 36 -6.24 7.28 1.91
N ILE A 37 -6.77 6.13 1.50
CA ILE A 37 -6.91 4.98 2.40
C ILE A 37 -5.58 4.27 2.65
N ALA A 38 -4.62 4.30 1.71
CA ALA A 38 -3.28 3.78 1.93
C ALA A 38 -2.57 4.57 3.03
N HIS A 39 -2.61 5.90 2.95
CA HIS A 39 -2.06 6.79 3.97
C HIS A 39 -2.78 6.64 5.31
N ALA A 40 -4.11 6.56 5.30
CA ALA A 40 -4.87 6.36 6.52
C ALA A 40 -4.53 5.01 7.19
N SER A 41 -4.39 3.93 6.41
CA SER A 41 -3.91 2.64 6.93
C SER A 41 -2.52 2.76 7.57
N CYS A 42 -1.57 3.40 6.86
CA CYS A 42 -0.22 3.63 7.35
C CYS A 42 -0.21 4.45 8.65
N TYR A 43 -1.03 5.50 8.71
CA TYR A 43 -1.22 6.31 9.91
C TYR A 43 -1.71 5.46 11.09
N HIS A 44 -2.79 4.68 10.89
CA HIS A 44 -3.33 3.84 11.95
C HIS A 44 -2.32 2.80 12.45
N TRP A 45 -1.49 2.22 11.58
CA TRP A 45 -0.39 1.36 12.00
C TRP A 45 0.67 2.10 12.82
N GLY A 46 0.98 3.35 12.48
CA GLY A 46 1.86 4.20 13.30
C GLY A 46 1.34 4.46 14.71
N GLN A 47 0.02 4.34 14.93
CA GLN A 47 -0.58 4.55 16.25
C GLN A 47 -0.56 3.31 17.15
N VAL A 48 -0.70 2.10 16.60
CA VAL A 48 -0.93 0.87 17.39
C VAL A 48 -0.21 -0.39 16.90
N GLY A 49 0.49 -0.30 15.77
CA GLY A 49 1.18 -1.42 15.13
C GLY A 49 2.60 -1.64 15.67
N ALA A 50 3.09 -2.85 15.47
CA ALA A 50 4.51 -3.16 15.62
C ALA A 50 5.31 -2.50 14.47
N PRO A 51 6.65 -2.39 14.58
CA PRO A 51 7.50 -1.87 13.51
C PRO A 51 7.21 -2.51 12.13
N ALA A 52 6.96 -3.82 12.09
CA ALA A 52 6.58 -4.50 10.85
C ALA A 52 5.29 -3.97 10.22
N ASN A 53 4.28 -3.63 11.02
CA ASN A 53 3.05 -3.03 10.49
C ASN A 53 3.33 -1.65 9.88
N GLY A 54 4.16 -0.84 10.54
CA GLY A 54 4.60 0.45 10.01
C GLY A 54 5.35 0.30 8.69
N ALA A 55 6.33 -0.61 8.63
CA ALA A 55 7.08 -0.91 7.41
C ALA A 55 6.17 -1.34 6.25
N ARG A 56 5.20 -2.22 6.51
CA ARG A 56 4.26 -2.73 5.50
C ARG A 56 3.26 -1.66 5.05
N GLY A 57 2.87 -0.73 5.94
CA GLY A 57 2.08 0.45 5.59
C GLY A 57 2.83 1.37 4.62
N GLU A 58 4.08 1.71 4.95
CA GLU A 58 4.96 2.51 4.08
C GLU A 58 5.20 1.82 2.73
N TRP A 59 5.43 0.50 2.74
CA TRP A 59 5.55 -0.29 1.51
C TRP A 59 4.31 -0.19 0.62
N GLN A 60 3.11 -0.24 1.20
CA GLN A 60 1.87 -0.14 0.43
C GLN A 60 1.69 1.27 -0.17
N CYS A 61 2.01 2.33 0.57
CA CYS A 61 2.05 3.69 0.02
C CYS A 61 3.02 3.81 -1.15
N ALA A 62 4.24 3.27 -1.01
CA ALA A 62 5.24 3.26 -2.08
C ALA A 62 4.70 2.56 -3.34
N ARG A 63 4.04 1.40 -3.16
CA ARG A 63 3.43 0.63 -4.24
C ARG A 63 2.29 1.37 -4.94
N VAL A 64 1.44 2.07 -4.19
CA VAL A 64 0.37 2.91 -4.73
C VAL A 64 0.94 3.96 -5.67
N TYR A 65 1.93 4.73 -5.21
CA TYR A 65 2.53 5.79 -6.02
C TYR A 65 3.32 5.25 -7.22
N ALA A 66 4.04 4.14 -7.06
CA ALA A 66 4.71 3.48 -8.18
C ALA A 66 3.70 3.02 -9.26
N THR A 67 2.54 2.49 -8.84
CA THR A 67 1.45 2.09 -9.76
C THR A 67 0.85 3.28 -10.50
N LEU A 68 0.79 4.45 -9.86
CA LEU A 68 0.29 5.69 -10.46
C LEU A 68 1.34 6.44 -11.29
N GLY A 69 2.57 5.93 -11.37
CA GLY A 69 3.67 6.58 -12.08
C GLY A 69 4.14 7.88 -11.42
N GLN A 70 4.02 7.98 -10.09
CA GLN A 70 4.46 9.14 -9.30
C GLN A 70 5.72 8.78 -8.50
N PRO A 71 6.93 8.95 -9.09
CA PRO A 71 8.16 8.40 -8.53
C PRO A 71 8.62 9.09 -7.24
N GLU A 72 8.41 10.40 -7.11
CA GLU A 72 8.84 11.16 -5.92
C GLU A 72 8.19 10.65 -4.62
N PRO A 73 6.85 10.60 -4.49
CA PRO A 73 6.23 10.05 -3.29
C PRO A 73 6.46 8.53 -3.15
N ALA A 74 6.58 7.79 -4.26
CA ALA A 74 6.95 6.37 -4.19
C ALA A 74 8.30 6.17 -3.51
N LEU A 75 9.30 6.98 -3.87
CA LEU A 75 10.65 6.89 -3.32
C LEU A 75 10.69 7.29 -1.85
N TRP A 76 9.92 8.31 -1.46
CA TRP A 76 9.80 8.72 -0.06
C TRP A 76 9.36 7.56 0.84
N HIS A 77 8.22 6.93 0.50
CA HIS A 77 7.67 5.83 1.28
C HIS A 77 8.53 4.56 1.20
N ALA A 78 9.15 4.29 0.05
CA ALA A 78 10.06 3.14 -0.09
C ALA A 78 11.31 3.27 0.81
N ARG A 79 11.87 4.48 0.93
CA ARG A 79 12.98 4.75 1.86
C ARG A 79 12.53 4.59 3.31
N ARG A 80 11.36 5.13 3.65
CA ARG A 80 10.83 5.01 5.01
C ARG A 80 10.56 3.56 5.41
N CYS A 81 10.03 2.77 4.48
CA CYS A 81 9.89 1.32 4.65
C CYS A 81 11.24 0.66 4.94
N LEU A 82 12.27 0.91 4.12
CA LEU A 82 13.60 0.34 4.32
C LEU A 82 14.20 0.75 5.68
N GLU A 83 14.12 2.02 6.04
CA GLU A 83 14.61 2.54 7.33
C GLU A 83 13.97 1.79 8.52
N ILE A 84 12.66 1.54 8.49
CA ILE A 84 11.97 0.83 9.56
C ILE A 84 12.41 -0.64 9.60
N VAL A 85 12.54 -1.30 8.44
CA VAL A 85 12.97 -2.70 8.38
C VAL A 85 14.42 -2.86 8.86
N GLU A 86 15.33 -1.98 8.45
CA GLU A 86 16.74 -2.00 8.86
C GLU A 86 16.93 -1.68 10.34
N ALA A 87 16.07 -0.82 10.91
CA ALA A 87 16.06 -0.57 12.35
C ALA A 87 15.66 -1.81 13.17
N GLY A 88 14.97 -2.77 12.56
CA GLY A 88 14.52 -4.00 13.20
C GLY A 88 13.33 -3.78 14.14
N GLY A 89 12.95 -4.84 14.86
CA GLY A 89 11.88 -4.80 15.86
C GLY A 89 10.87 -5.93 15.74
N GLU A 90 9.80 -5.82 16.51
CA GLU A 90 8.77 -6.86 16.61
C GLU A 90 8.01 -7.06 15.28
N GLY A 91 7.69 -8.33 14.99
CA GLY A 91 6.82 -8.74 13.90
C GLY A 91 7.46 -8.72 12.51
N LEU A 92 8.74 -8.32 12.39
CA LEU A 92 9.45 -8.38 11.12
C LEU A 92 9.74 -9.83 10.75
N GLU A 93 9.63 -10.12 9.46
CA GLU A 93 9.85 -11.44 8.88
C GLU A 93 10.92 -11.35 7.79
N ASP A 94 11.48 -12.49 7.39
CA ASP A 94 12.60 -12.58 6.44
C ASP A 94 12.29 -11.96 5.06
N TRP A 95 11.01 -11.76 4.74
CA TRP A 95 10.55 -11.17 3.50
C TRP A 95 10.40 -9.64 3.56
N ASP A 96 10.39 -9.01 4.74
CA ASP A 96 10.17 -7.56 4.85
C ASP A 96 11.34 -6.77 4.22
N LEU A 97 12.60 -7.21 4.41
CA LEU A 97 13.78 -6.57 3.82
C LEU A 97 13.79 -6.64 2.27
N PRO A 98 13.66 -7.82 1.64
CA PRO A 98 13.59 -7.87 0.18
C PRO A 98 12.35 -7.14 -0.36
N SER A 99 11.23 -7.08 0.37
CA SER A 99 10.06 -6.27 -0.02
C SER A 99 10.35 -4.77 -0.02
N ALA A 100 11.07 -4.26 0.98
CA ALA A 100 11.50 -2.85 1.02
C ALA A 100 12.44 -2.51 -0.14
N GLN A 101 13.41 -3.39 -0.43
CA GLN A 101 14.31 -3.23 -1.57
C GLN A 101 13.57 -3.27 -2.92
N GLN A 102 12.57 -4.16 -3.06
CA GLN A 102 11.70 -4.20 -4.22
C GLN A 102 10.94 -2.87 -4.41
N ALA A 103 10.41 -2.28 -3.33
CA ALA A 103 9.71 -1.00 -3.41
C ALA A 103 10.65 0.13 -3.90
N LEU A 104 11.90 0.16 -3.42
CA LEU A 104 12.91 1.11 -3.91
C LEU A 104 13.21 0.91 -5.40
N ALA A 105 13.39 -0.33 -5.84
CA ALA A 105 13.63 -0.65 -7.24
C ALA A 105 12.46 -0.19 -8.14
N HIS A 106 11.22 -0.38 -7.69
CA HIS A 106 10.04 0.11 -8.42
C HIS A 106 9.93 1.64 -8.43
N ALA A 107 10.23 2.31 -7.33
CA ALA A 107 10.20 3.77 -7.25
C ALA A 107 11.26 4.44 -8.13
N LEU A 108 12.42 3.80 -8.31
CA LEU A 108 13.52 4.29 -9.15
C LEU A 108 13.39 3.88 -10.63
N SER A 109 12.50 2.94 -10.94
CA SER A 109 12.26 2.51 -12.31
C SER A 109 11.40 3.55 -13.06
N PRO A 110 11.65 3.77 -14.36
CA PRO A 110 10.76 4.59 -15.16
C PRO A 110 9.34 4.02 -15.14
N PRO A 111 8.30 4.87 -15.08
CA PRO A 111 6.92 4.40 -15.01
C PRO A 111 6.62 3.53 -16.24
N VAL A 112 6.25 2.27 -16.01
CA VAL A 112 5.69 1.41 -17.06
C VAL A 112 4.38 2.05 -17.47
N THR A 113 4.36 2.67 -18.67
CA THR A 113 3.24 3.35 -19.34
C THR A 113 2.06 3.63 -18.43
N ALA A 114 2.01 4.85 -17.85
CA ALA A 114 0.94 5.28 -16.96
C ALA A 114 -0.44 4.86 -17.51
N MET A 115 -1.14 3.99 -16.77
CA MET A 115 -2.51 3.62 -17.10
C MET A 115 -3.33 4.90 -17.14
N LYS A 116 -3.87 5.23 -18.33
CA LYS A 116 -4.68 6.43 -18.50
C LYS A 116 -5.95 6.30 -17.65
N PRO A 117 -6.32 7.31 -16.85
CA PRO A 117 -7.60 7.30 -16.16
C PRO A 117 -8.73 7.23 -17.18
N VAL A 118 -9.70 6.35 -16.94
CA VAL A 118 -10.91 6.26 -17.77
C VAL A 118 -11.86 7.37 -17.35
N ALA A 119 -12.39 8.11 -18.33
CA ALA A 119 -13.45 9.08 -18.11
C ALA A 119 -14.80 8.36 -17.94
N GLY A 120 -15.45 8.55 -16.78
CA GLY A 120 -16.88 8.27 -16.56
C GLY A 120 -17.29 6.78 -16.37
N PRO A 121 -18.51 6.53 -15.86
CA PRO A 121 -18.86 5.24 -15.26
C PRO A 121 -19.18 4.18 -16.32
N GLY A 122 -18.16 3.40 -16.70
CA GLY A 122 -18.33 2.15 -17.44
C GLY A 122 -18.14 0.96 -16.50
N SER A 123 -19.24 0.28 -16.14
CA SER A 123 -19.20 -0.95 -15.33
C SER A 123 -18.35 -2.02 -16.02
N ARG A 124 -17.10 -2.21 -15.58
CA ARG A 124 -16.25 -3.33 -16.05
C ARG A 124 -16.26 -4.46 -15.04
N LYS A 125 -16.37 -5.68 -15.57
CA LYS A 125 -16.43 -6.92 -14.81
C LYS A 125 -15.10 -7.16 -14.10
N LYS A 126 -15.17 -7.55 -12.81
CA LYS A 126 -14.01 -7.99 -12.01
C LYS A 126 -13.35 -9.19 -12.70
N ALA A 127 -12.05 -9.11 -12.93
CA ALA A 127 -11.24 -10.27 -13.30
C ALA A 127 -11.21 -11.29 -12.15
N PRO A 128 -11.05 -12.60 -12.43
CA PRO A 128 -11.02 -13.62 -11.39
C PRO A 128 -9.80 -13.46 -10.48
N ARG A 129 -10.06 -13.53 -9.18
CA ARG A 129 -9.14 -13.23 -8.08
C ARG A 129 -8.07 -14.33 -7.94
N ALA A 130 -6.79 -13.98 -7.90
CA ALA A 130 -5.79 -14.83 -7.27
C ALA A 130 -5.98 -14.73 -5.75
N SER A 131 -6.13 -15.85 -5.06
CA SER A 131 -6.40 -15.87 -3.63
C SER A 131 -5.21 -15.30 -2.84
N ARG A 132 -5.28 -14.03 -2.43
CA ARG A 132 -4.38 -13.46 -1.40
C ARG A 132 -5.00 -13.67 -0.02
N THR A 133 -4.17 -14.09 0.93
CA THR A 133 -4.51 -14.07 2.36
C THR A 133 -4.63 -12.61 2.81
N PRO A 134 -5.79 -12.16 3.29
CA PRO A 134 -5.95 -10.80 3.81
C PRO A 134 -5.03 -10.60 5.01
N MET A 135 -4.55 -9.38 5.21
CA MET A 135 -3.85 -9.05 6.45
C MET A 135 -4.87 -9.16 7.58
N THR A 136 -4.56 -9.94 8.62
CA THR A 136 -5.41 -10.13 9.78
C THR A 136 -5.01 -9.16 10.89
N ALA A 137 -5.94 -8.88 11.80
CA ALA A 137 -5.72 -8.00 12.95
C ALA A 137 -4.98 -8.69 14.13
N SER A 138 -4.32 -9.82 13.87
CA SER A 138 -3.71 -10.66 14.91
C SER A 138 -2.36 -10.13 15.34
#